data_AF-A0A4Y2DL26-F1
#
_entry.id   AF-A0A4Y2DL26-F1
#
_cell.length_a   1.000
_cell.length_b   1.000
_cell.length_c   1.000
_cell.angle_alpha   90.00
_cell.angle_beta   90.00
_cell.angle_gamma   90.00
#
_symmetry.space_group_name_H-M   'P 1'
#
loop_
_entity.id
_entity.type
_entity.pdbx_description
1 polymer ?
#
loop_
_entity_poly.entity_id
_entity_poly.type
_entity_poly.pdbx_seq_one_letter_code
_entity_poly.pdbx_strand_id
1 'polypeptide(L)'
;MVRNELRLLQRDIKNFKEERQSLLLQIQEENKNVDNLKSINDSLVKTNSYYDKNKSGKVSLRKGDIVAVRRKLNTTGESTKTQPRYRGPMVVTEVRPSDI
;
A
#
# COMPACT_ATOMS: atom_id res chain seq x y z
N MET A 1 -0.79 -67.88 -3.35
CA MET A 1 -0.12 -66.62 -2.96
C MET A 1 -0.84 -65.36 -3.46
N VAL A 2 -1.43 -65.37 -4.67
CA VAL A 2 -2.12 -64.24 -5.36
C VAL A 2 -3.08 -63.36 -4.54
N ARG A 3 -3.80 -63.89 -3.54
CA ARG A 3 -4.81 -63.14 -2.78
C ARG A 3 -4.25 -62.05 -1.86
N ASN A 4 -3.05 -62.28 -1.31
CA ASN A 4 -2.40 -61.32 -0.42
C ASN A 4 -1.76 -60.16 -1.20
N GLU A 5 -1.26 -60.45 -2.40
CA GLU A 5 -0.67 -59.46 -3.32
C GLU A 5 -1.73 -58.46 -3.80
N LEU A 6 -2.93 -58.93 -4.18
CA LEU A 6 -4.04 -58.05 -4.56
C LEU A 6 -4.48 -57.12 -3.42
N ARG A 7 -4.46 -57.62 -2.18
CA ARG A 7 -4.82 -56.83 -1.00
C ARG A 7 -3.76 -55.76 -0.68
N LEU A 8 -2.49 -56.05 -0.97
CA LEU A 8 -1.38 -55.09 -0.85
C LEU A 8 -1.54 -53.96 -1.87
N LEU A 9 -1.75 -54.30 -3.15
CA LEU A 9 -1.93 -53.33 -4.23
C LEU A 9 -3.14 -52.41 -4.00
N GLN A 10 -4.24 -52.93 -3.48
CA GLN A 10 -5.40 -52.10 -3.12
C GLN A 10 -5.06 -51.09 -2.01
N ARG A 11 -4.22 -51.46 -1.06
CA ARG A 11 -3.76 -50.58 0.02
C ARG A 11 -2.84 -49.50 -0.53
N ASP A 12 -1.92 -49.86 -1.40
CA ASP A 12 -0.98 -48.92 -2.02
C ASP A 12 -1.70 -47.91 -2.92
N ILE A 13 -2.69 -48.36 -3.70
CA ILE A 13 -3.55 -47.47 -4.52
C ILE A 13 -4.32 -46.50 -3.64
N LYS A 14 -4.79 -46.94 -2.46
CA LYS A 14 -5.47 -46.05 -1.51
C LYS A 14 -4.51 -45.02 -0.91
N ASN A 15 -3.32 -45.45 -0.49
CA ASN A 15 -2.30 -44.58 0.06
C ASN A 15 -1.88 -43.50 -0.95
N PHE A 16 -1.64 -43.91 -2.20
CA PHE A 16 -1.26 -43.00 -3.28
C PHE A 16 -2.35 -41.97 -3.60
N LYS A 17 -3.63 -42.34 -3.48
CA LYS A 17 -4.74 -41.39 -3.63
C LYS A 17 -4.74 -40.37 -2.50
N GLU A 18 -4.51 -40.78 -1.26
CA GLU A 18 -4.45 -39.89 -0.09
C GLU A 18 -3.25 -38.93 -0.20
N GLU A 19 -2.07 -39.42 -0.55
CA GLU A 19 -0.86 -38.62 -0.79
C GLU A 19 -1.04 -37.58 -1.90
N ARG A 20 -1.70 -37.97 -3.01
CA ARG A 20 -2.04 -37.02 -4.08
C ARG A 20 -2.97 -35.92 -3.61
N GLN A 21 -3.96 -36.23 -2.77
CA GLN A 21 -4.89 -35.23 -2.24
C GLN A 21 -4.17 -34.27 -1.28
N SER A 22 -3.28 -34.78 -0.41
CA SER A 22 -2.49 -33.93 0.49
C SER A 22 -1.54 -33.01 -0.28
N LEU A 23 -0.88 -33.51 -1.33
CA LEU A 23 0.02 -32.71 -2.16
C LEU A 23 -0.73 -31.58 -2.87
N LEU A 24 -1.92 -31.87 -3.43
CA LEU A 24 -2.75 -30.85 -4.08
C LEU A 24 -3.18 -29.76 -3.10
N LEU A 25 -3.51 -30.13 -1.86
CA LEU A 25 -3.88 -29.17 -0.82
C LEU A 25 -2.69 -28.26 -0.47
N GLN A 26 -1.50 -28.83 -0.30
CA GLN A 26 -0.28 -28.07 -0.05
C GLN A 26 0.01 -27.05 -1.17
N ILE A 27 -0.09 -27.47 -2.44
CA ILE A 27 0.11 -26.59 -3.59
C ILE A 27 -0.93 -25.46 -3.62
N GLN A 28 -2.20 -25.75 -3.30
CA GLN A 28 -3.23 -24.71 -3.24
C GLN A 28 -2.96 -23.70 -2.12
N GLU A 29 -2.44 -24.16 -0.99
CA GLU A 29 -2.13 -23.31 0.16
C GLU A 29 -0.89 -22.44 -0.09
N GLU A 30 0.15 -22.99 -0.72
CA GLU A 30 1.32 -22.22 -1.17
C GLU A 30 0.94 -21.16 -2.20
N ASN A 31 0.12 -21.49 -3.20
CA ASN A 31 -0.32 -20.53 -4.22
C ASN A 31 -1.11 -19.37 -3.60
N LYS A 32 -2.01 -19.66 -2.65
CA LYS A 32 -2.73 -18.60 -1.90
C LYS A 32 -1.77 -17.69 -1.14
N ASN A 33 -0.71 -18.24 -0.54
CA ASN A 33 0.28 -17.44 0.18
C ASN A 33 1.05 -16.50 -0.78
N VAL A 34 1.47 -17.01 -1.94
CA VAL A 34 2.14 -16.20 -2.97
C VAL A 34 1.23 -15.06 -3.46
N ASP A 35 -0.04 -15.36 -3.74
CA ASP A 35 -1.01 -14.35 -4.16
C ASP A 35 -1.28 -13.31 -3.07
N ASN A 36 -1.37 -13.74 -1.81
CA ASN A 36 -1.53 -12.84 -0.66
C ASN A 36 -0.33 -11.88 -0.55
N LEU A 37 0.90 -12.39 -0.64
CA LEU A 37 2.12 -11.58 -0.60
C LEU A 37 2.15 -10.55 -1.74
N LYS A 38 1.79 -10.97 -2.95
CA LYS A 38 1.70 -10.09 -4.11
C LYS A 38 0.68 -8.98 -3.88
N SER A 39 -0.50 -9.31 -3.37
CA SER A 39 -1.55 -8.34 -3.08
C SER A 39 -1.14 -7.31 -2.01
N ILE A 40 -0.39 -7.74 -0.98
CA ILE A 40 0.14 -6.85 0.06
C ILE A 40 1.14 -5.87 -0.56
N ASN A 41 2.08 -6.36 -1.37
CA ASN A 41 3.05 -5.51 -2.06
C ASN A 41 2.37 -4.51 -3.01
N ASP A 42 1.39 -4.95 -3.80
CA ASP A 42 0.63 -4.07 -4.70
C ASP A 42 -0.13 -2.99 -3.91
N SER A 43 -0.68 -3.34 -2.74
CA SER A 43 -1.35 -2.39 -1.84
C SER A 43 -0.38 -1.35 -1.28
N LEU A 44 0.83 -1.78 -0.90
CA LEU A 44 1.90 -0.92 -0.39
C LEU A 44 2.42 0.04 -1.48
N VAL A 45 2.61 -0.46 -2.70
CA VAL A 45 3.00 0.37 -3.85
C VAL A 45 1.93 1.43 -4.13
N LYS A 46 0.64 1.06 -4.08
CA LYS A 46 -0.46 2.02 -4.26
C LYS A 46 -0.48 3.09 -3.18
N THR A 47 -0.34 2.74 -1.90
CA THR A 47 -0.34 3.72 -0.81
C THR A 47 0.88 4.65 -0.89
N ASN A 48 2.06 4.11 -1.20
CA ASN A 48 3.28 4.92 -1.36
C ASN A 48 3.18 5.86 -2.58
N SER A 49 2.52 5.44 -3.66
CA SER A 49 2.36 6.26 -4.88
C SER A 49 1.60 7.57 -4.64
N TYR A 50 0.69 7.60 -3.65
CA TYR A 50 -0.06 8.82 -3.29
C TYR A 50 0.86 9.89 -2.70
N TYR A 51 1.79 9.50 -1.83
CA TYR A 51 2.71 10.43 -1.19
C TYR A 51 3.86 10.85 -2.11
N ASP A 52 4.35 9.95 -2.97
CA ASP A 52 5.37 10.30 -3.95
C ASP A 52 4.86 11.25 -5.04
N LYS A 53 3.59 11.14 -5.46
CA LYS A 53 2.97 12.15 -6.34
C LYS A 53 2.91 13.54 -5.70
N ASN A 54 2.76 13.63 -4.38
CA ASN A 54 2.79 14.91 -3.66
C ASN A 54 4.22 15.46 -3.46
N LYS A 55 5.28 14.68 -3.74
CA LYS A 55 6.66 15.18 -3.71
C LYS A 55 7.04 16.00 -4.94
N SER A 56 6.32 15.90 -6.06
CA SER A 56 6.67 16.62 -7.30
C SER A 56 6.12 18.05 -7.37
N GLY A 57 5.21 18.43 -6.48
CA GLY A 57 4.66 19.78 -6.35
C GLY A 57 5.48 20.69 -5.42
N LYS A 58 6.80 20.54 -5.38
CA LYS A 58 7.67 21.39 -4.55
C LYS A 58 7.71 22.80 -5.16
N VAL A 59 7.21 23.77 -4.41
CA VAL A 59 7.35 25.19 -4.74
C VAL A 59 8.73 25.60 -4.26
N SER A 60 9.70 25.66 -5.17
CA SER A 60 11.02 26.19 -4.86
C SER A 60 10.92 27.69 -4.57
N LEU A 61 11.34 28.10 -3.38
CA LEU A 61 11.34 29.50 -2.97
C LEU A 61 12.75 30.07 -3.06
N ARG A 62 12.85 31.36 -3.39
CA ARG A 62 14.10 32.12 -3.36
C ARG A 62 14.01 33.20 -2.29
N LYS A 63 15.16 33.57 -1.74
CA LYS A 63 15.27 34.72 -0.85
C LYS A 63 14.75 35.97 -1.58
N GLY A 64 13.79 36.67 -0.95
CA GLY A 64 13.09 37.82 -1.50
C GLY A 64 11.69 37.53 -2.04
N ASP A 65 11.31 36.26 -2.21
CA ASP A 65 9.97 35.90 -2.69
C ASP A 65 8.89 36.30 -1.68
N ILE A 66 7.76 36.80 -2.18
CA ILE A 66 6.58 37.13 -1.37
C ILE A 66 5.65 35.91 -1.38
N VAL A 67 5.45 35.32 -0.22
CA VAL A 67 4.59 34.15 -0.02
C VAL A 67 3.39 34.49 0.85
N ALA A 68 2.25 33.86 0.56
CA ALA A 68 1.03 33.96 1.37
C ALA A 68 0.58 32.55 1.77
N VAL A 69 0.35 32.32 3.07
CA VAL A 69 -0.03 31.00 3.58
C VAL A 69 -1.54 30.90 3.70
N ARG A 70 -2.14 29.96 2.97
CA ARG A 70 -3.59 29.71 3.07
C ARG A 70 -3.93 29.11 4.44
N ARG A 71 -4.93 29.68 5.11
CA ARG A 71 -5.42 29.15 6.40
C ARG A 71 -6.41 28.00 6.17
N LYS A 72 -6.40 27.02 7.08
CA LYS A 72 -7.47 26.01 7.16
C LYS A 72 -8.71 26.66 7.76
N LEU A 73 -9.86 26.46 7.13
CA LEU A 73 -11.16 26.95 7.63
C LEU A 73 -11.60 26.07 8.81
N ASN A 74 -12.05 26.72 9.89
CA ASN A 74 -12.70 26.03 11.01
C ASN A 74 -14.22 26.08 10.79
N THR A 75 -14.91 24.95 10.93
CA THR A 75 -16.36 24.88 10.81
C THR A 75 -17.01 25.38 12.10
N THR A 76 -17.34 26.66 12.16
CA THR A 76 -17.92 27.30 13.36
C THR A 76 -19.43 27.54 13.22
N GLY A 77 -20.11 26.98 12.21
CA GLY A 77 -21.54 27.19 11.97
C GLY A 77 -21.91 28.60 11.47
N GLU A 78 -21.07 29.59 11.71
CA GLU A 78 -21.15 30.95 11.18
C GLU A 78 -20.52 31.10 9.78
N SER A 79 -20.93 32.14 9.05
CA SER A 79 -20.47 32.43 7.68
C SER A 79 -18.99 32.84 7.65
N THR A 80 -18.18 32.12 6.88
CA THR A 80 -16.74 32.37 6.73
C THR A 80 -16.39 33.32 5.57
N LYS A 81 -17.39 33.93 4.91
CA LYS A 81 -17.18 34.78 3.72
C LYS A 81 -16.28 35.99 3.97
N THR A 82 -16.35 36.58 5.16
CA THR A 82 -15.57 37.77 5.55
C THR A 82 -14.25 37.43 6.22
N GLN A 83 -13.97 36.15 6.47
CA GLN A 83 -12.75 35.75 7.17
C GLN A 83 -11.52 35.80 6.24
N PRO A 84 -10.36 36.27 6.74
CA PRO A 84 -9.15 36.33 5.95
C PRO A 84 -8.65 34.92 5.57
N ARG A 85 -8.61 34.63 4.27
CA ARG A 85 -8.24 33.31 3.71
C ARG A 85 -6.75 33.02 3.70
N TYR A 86 -5.93 34.07 3.64
CA TYR A 86 -4.49 33.99 3.60
C TYR A 86 -3.90 34.74 4.79
N ARG A 87 -2.83 34.20 5.37
CA ARG A 87 -1.95 34.96 6.25
C ARG A 87 -1.06 35.83 5.37
N GLY A 88 -0.84 37.08 5.81
CA GLY A 88 -0.31 38.19 5.02
C GLY A 88 0.99 37.90 4.26
N PRO A 89 1.44 38.87 3.43
CA PRO A 89 2.62 38.69 2.61
C PRO A 89 3.85 38.53 3.52
N MET A 90 4.44 37.34 3.49
CA MET A 90 5.71 37.06 4.14
C MET A 90 6.80 37.11 3.08
N VAL A 91 7.93 37.72 3.40
CA VAL A 91 9.10 37.73 2.52
C VAL A 91 10.04 36.62 2.97
N VAL A 92 10.49 35.79 2.03
CA VAL A 92 11.45 34.72 2.32
C VAL A 92 12.83 35.34 2.58
N THR A 93 13.37 35.21 3.78
CA THR A 93 14.67 35.82 4.16
C THR A 93 15.85 34.86 4.04
N GLU A 94 15.60 33.55 4.11
CA GLU A 94 16.59 32.47 4.03
C GLU A 94 15.90 31.22 3.45
N VAL A 95 16.66 30.39 2.72
CA VAL A 95 16.20 29.12 2.14
C VAL A 95 17.15 28.03 2.62
N ARG A 96 16.64 27.00 3.30
CA ARG A 96 17.44 25.90 3.84
C ARG A 96 17.49 24.73 2.86
N PRO A 97 18.47 23.80 2.99
CA PRO A 97 18.57 22.63 2.12
C PRO A 97 17.32 21.71 2.09
N SER A 98 16.42 21.81 3.07
CA SER A 98 15.17 21.05 3.11
C SER A 98 13.98 21.75 2.45
N ASP A 99 14.12 23.04 2.12
CA ASP A 99 13.06 23.89 1.55
C ASP A 99 13.01 23.81 0.01
N ILE A 100 13.74 22.86 -0.58
CA ILE A 100 13.79 22.54 -2.02
C ILE A 100 12.43 22.02 -2.50
#